data_AF-A0A5B8U6I1-F1
#
_entry.id   AF-A0A5B8U6I1-F1
#
_cell.length_a   1.000
_cell.length_b   1.000
_cell.length_c   1.000
_cell.angle_alpha   90.00
_cell.angle_beta   90.00
_cell.angle_gamma   90.00
#
_symmetry.space_group_name_H-M   'P 1'
#
loop_
_entity.id
_entity.type
_entity.pdbx_description
1 polymer ?
#
loop_
_entity_poly.entity_id
_entity_poly.type
_entity_poly.pdbx_seq_one_letter_code
_entity_poly.pdbx_strand_id
1 'polypeptide(L)'
;MTLAEHARPDLEAHTHATRAPFAQVAAELRAVLGARLVAYLGGVRETRAVHGWAEGERTPGQEVQQRLRFALRIALPIAAADSDAVAQAWFQGLNPQLDDRSPARLLRDGDLEDVGPAVVAASRAFLVGG
;
A
#
# COMPACT_ATOMS: atom_id res chain seq x y z
N MET A 1 -35.05 -3.32 1.02
CA MET A 1 -34.13 -4.45 1.17
C MET A 1 -33.14 -4.38 0.02
N THR A 2 -31.85 -4.06 0.14
CA THR A 2 -30.98 -3.80 1.29
C THR A 2 -29.79 -3.02 0.69
N LEU A 3 -29.74 -1.70 0.90
CA LEU A 3 -28.58 -0.88 0.50
C LEU A 3 -27.62 -0.92 1.69
N ALA A 4 -26.34 -1.27 1.44
CA ALA A 4 -25.20 -1.20 2.36
C ALA A 4 -24.76 -2.50 3.10
N GLU A 5 -24.58 -3.59 2.37
CA GLU A 5 -23.62 -4.67 2.75
C GLU A 5 -22.57 -4.90 1.65
N HIS A 6 -22.19 -3.86 0.91
CA HIS A 6 -20.84 -3.88 0.34
C HIS A 6 -19.91 -3.69 1.55
N ALA A 7 -19.16 -4.73 1.93
CA ALA A 7 -18.01 -4.57 2.81
C ALA A 7 -17.27 -3.30 2.38
N ARG A 8 -16.79 -2.49 3.32
CA ARG A 8 -15.93 -1.34 3.01
C ARG A 8 -14.50 -1.85 3.11
N PRO A 9 -13.98 -2.62 2.13
CA PRO A 9 -12.66 -3.23 2.24
C PRO A 9 -11.58 -2.17 2.47
N ASP A 10 -11.80 -0.94 1.99
CA ASP A 10 -10.91 0.19 2.20
C ASP A 10 -10.88 0.68 3.67
N LEU A 11 -12.01 0.59 4.39
CA LEU A 11 -12.11 0.94 5.81
C LEU A 11 -11.52 -0.16 6.71
N GLU A 12 -11.76 -1.42 6.37
CA GLU A 12 -11.19 -2.58 7.05
C GLU A 12 -9.67 -2.60 6.90
N ALA A 13 -9.17 -2.44 5.66
CA ALA A 13 -7.74 -2.35 5.39
C ALA A 13 -7.09 -1.13 6.07
N HIS A 14 -7.80 0.00 6.13
CA HIS A 14 -7.31 1.17 6.88
C HIS A 14 -7.18 0.89 8.38
N THR A 15 -8.21 0.31 8.97
CA THR A 15 -8.23 -0.02 10.40
C THR A 15 -7.13 -1.02 10.74
N HIS A 16 -7.00 -2.06 9.91
CA HIS A 16 -5.95 -3.08 10.04
C HIS A 16 -4.56 -2.48 9.95
N ALA A 17 -4.24 -1.78 8.87
CA ALA A 17 -2.92 -1.18 8.68
C ALA A 17 -2.54 -0.16 9.79
N THR A 18 -3.53 0.51 10.36
CA THR A 18 -3.33 1.47 11.47
C THR A 18 -3.01 0.77 12.79
N ARG A 19 -3.68 -0.35 13.08
CA ARG A 19 -3.59 -1.05 14.37
C ARG A 19 -2.52 -2.14 14.41
N ALA A 20 -2.17 -2.70 13.26
CA ALA A 20 -1.21 -3.79 13.18
C ALA A 20 0.19 -3.34 13.67
N PRO A 21 0.91 -4.20 14.41
CA PRO A 21 2.32 -4.01 14.69
C PRO A 21 3.11 -3.77 13.39
N PHE A 22 4.11 -2.90 13.42
CA PHE A 22 4.81 -2.53 12.19
C PHE A 22 5.49 -3.73 11.50
N ALA A 23 6.01 -4.68 12.26
CA ALA A 23 6.61 -5.89 11.68
C ALA A 23 5.59 -6.69 10.85
N GLN A 24 4.35 -6.80 11.34
CA GLN A 24 3.26 -7.41 10.60
C GLN A 24 2.92 -6.61 9.33
N VAL A 25 2.86 -5.27 9.42
CA VAL A 25 2.65 -4.40 8.24
C VAL A 25 3.71 -4.67 7.18
N ALA A 26 4.98 -4.73 7.58
CA ALA A 26 6.09 -4.99 6.67
C ALA A 26 6.03 -6.41 6.07
N ALA A 27 5.65 -7.41 6.86
CA ALA A 27 5.51 -8.80 6.41
C ALA A 27 4.38 -8.98 5.38
N GLU A 28 3.20 -8.41 5.66
CA GLU A 28 2.05 -8.48 4.75
C GLU A 28 2.31 -7.70 3.46
N LEU A 29 2.86 -6.49 3.57
CA LEU A 29 3.19 -5.70 2.39
C LEU A 29 4.26 -6.40 1.54
N ARG A 30 5.23 -7.07 2.17
CA ARG A 30 6.24 -7.90 1.48
C ARG A 30 5.59 -9.06 0.75
N ALA A 31 4.56 -9.69 1.32
CA ALA A 31 3.83 -10.79 0.68
C ALA A 31 3.07 -10.31 -0.55
N VAL A 32 2.35 -9.19 -0.45
CA VAL A 32 1.50 -8.66 -1.53
C VAL A 32 2.31 -7.98 -2.64
N LEU A 33 3.24 -7.08 -2.28
CA LEU A 33 3.96 -6.25 -3.25
C LEU A 33 5.37 -6.78 -3.61
N GLY A 34 5.86 -7.76 -2.87
CA GLY A 34 7.22 -8.26 -3.00
C GLY A 34 8.27 -7.34 -2.36
N ALA A 35 9.37 -7.94 -1.89
CA ALA A 35 10.38 -7.24 -1.10
C ALA A 35 11.05 -6.06 -1.82
N ARG A 36 11.20 -6.12 -3.16
CA ARG A 36 11.83 -5.04 -3.94
C ARG A 36 10.98 -3.78 -3.99
N LEU A 37 9.67 -3.91 -4.19
CA LEU A 37 8.77 -2.77 -4.22
C LEU A 37 8.60 -2.16 -2.83
N VAL A 38 8.56 -3.00 -1.78
CA VAL A 38 8.57 -2.52 -0.40
C VAL A 38 9.88 -1.79 -0.06
N ALA A 39 11.02 -2.28 -0.54
CA ALA A 39 12.30 -1.60 -0.36
C ALA A 39 12.30 -0.21 -1.04
N TYR A 40 11.77 -0.14 -2.26
CA TYR A 40 11.58 1.11 -2.99
C TYR A 40 10.70 2.11 -2.23
N LEU A 41 9.52 1.68 -1.76
CA LEU A 41 8.61 2.50 -0.95
C LEU A 41 9.29 2.95 0.36
N GLY A 42 10.03 2.05 1.00
CA GLY A 42 10.76 2.31 2.23
C GLY A 42 12.01 3.18 2.07
N GLY A 43 12.37 3.59 0.85
CA GLY A 43 13.55 4.42 0.59
C GLY A 43 14.88 3.69 0.84
N VAL A 44 14.88 2.37 0.88
CA VAL A 44 16.07 1.55 1.12
C VAL A 44 16.53 0.85 -0.15
N ARG A 45 17.85 0.66 -0.29
CA ARG A 45 18.45 0.07 -1.51
C ARG A 45 18.35 -1.45 -1.57
N GLU A 46 18.19 -2.10 -0.41
CA GLU A 46 18.30 -3.56 -0.29
C GLU A 46 17.09 -4.16 0.40
N THR A 47 16.66 -5.33 -0.09
CA THR A 47 15.54 -6.08 0.49
C THR A 47 15.84 -6.61 1.89
N ARG A 48 17.12 -6.75 2.27
CA ARG A 48 17.52 -7.17 3.62
C ARG A 48 16.93 -6.29 4.72
N ALA A 49 16.81 -4.98 4.48
CA ALA A 49 16.16 -4.09 5.42
C ALA A 49 14.67 -4.43 5.60
N VAL A 50 13.98 -4.76 4.51
CA VAL A 50 12.57 -5.19 4.52
C VAL A 50 12.39 -6.52 5.26
N HIS A 51 13.31 -7.47 5.07
CA HIS A 51 13.29 -8.72 5.85
C HIS A 51 13.42 -8.43 7.34
N GLY A 52 14.43 -7.65 7.76
CA GLY A 52 14.59 -7.29 9.17
C GLY A 52 13.41 -6.50 9.75
N TRP A 53 12.67 -5.75 8.93
CA TRP A 53 11.41 -5.13 9.35
C TRP A 53 10.30 -6.16 9.58
N ALA A 54 10.11 -7.07 8.63
CA ALA A 54 9.08 -8.11 8.69
C ALA A 54 9.30 -9.09 9.85
N GLU A 55 10.55 -9.42 10.15
CA GLU A 55 10.92 -10.29 11.28
C GLU A 55 10.96 -9.53 12.63
N GLY A 56 10.78 -8.20 12.63
CA GLY A 56 10.82 -7.38 13.85
C GLY A 56 12.21 -7.12 14.42
N GLU A 57 13.28 -7.50 13.71
CA GLU A 57 14.68 -7.29 14.11
C GLU A 57 15.09 -5.81 14.09
N ARG A 58 14.43 -5.01 13.26
CA ARG A 58 14.64 -3.56 13.15
C ARG A 58 13.34 -2.85 12.81
N THR A 59 13.27 -1.56 13.12
CA THR A 59 12.13 -0.70 12.77
C THR A 59 12.63 0.54 12.07
N PRO A 60 12.03 0.97 10.94
CA PRO A 60 12.42 2.19 10.25
C PRO A 60 11.86 3.43 10.97
N GLY A 61 12.31 4.61 10.53
CA GLY A 61 11.79 5.89 11.02
C GLY A 61 10.28 6.03 10.78
N GLN A 62 9.64 6.91 11.55
CA GLN A 62 8.18 7.05 11.57
C GLN A 62 7.58 7.37 10.21
N GLU A 63 8.21 8.23 9.42
CA GLU A 63 7.75 8.58 8.06
C GLU A 63 7.65 7.34 7.16
N VAL A 64 8.69 6.50 7.15
CA VAL A 64 8.69 5.24 6.39
C VAL A 64 7.59 4.31 6.92
N GLN A 65 7.39 4.24 8.23
CA GLN A 65 6.31 3.41 8.78
C GLN A 65 4.93 3.90 8.33
N GLN A 66 4.67 5.21 8.35
CA GLN A 66 3.41 5.79 7.88
C GLN A 66 3.17 5.51 6.40
N ARG A 67 4.19 5.71 5.56
CA ARG A 67 4.14 5.41 4.13
C ARG A 67 3.85 3.94 3.84
N LEU A 68 4.49 3.01 4.54
CA LEU A 68 4.27 1.58 4.34
C LEU A 68 2.91 1.11 4.87
N ARG A 69 2.41 1.69 5.97
CA ARG A 69 1.02 1.47 6.42
C ARG A 69 0.01 1.98 5.39
N PHE A 70 0.26 3.15 4.82
CA PHE A 70 -0.58 3.70 3.77
C PHE A 70 -0.57 2.80 2.53
N ALA A 71 0.60 2.34 2.10
CA ALA A 71 0.71 1.39 1.00
C ALA A 71 -0.06 0.09 1.29
N LEU A 72 0.03 -0.47 2.50
CA LEU A 72 -0.70 -1.69 2.87
C LEU A 72 -2.21 -1.49 2.82
N ARG A 73 -2.71 -0.36 3.33
CA ARG A 73 -4.12 0.02 3.25
C ARG A 73 -4.65 -0.03 1.81
N ILE A 74 -3.84 0.37 0.82
CA ILE A 74 -4.24 0.40 -0.59
C ILE A 74 -4.04 -0.96 -1.25
N ALA A 75 -2.97 -1.68 -0.91
CA ALA A 75 -2.62 -2.96 -1.52
C ALA A 75 -3.61 -4.07 -1.16
N LEU A 76 -4.07 -4.14 0.09
CA LEU A 76 -4.94 -5.23 0.57
C LEU A 76 -6.28 -5.31 -0.20
N PRO A 77 -7.04 -4.22 -0.39
CA PRO A 77 -8.29 -4.29 -1.15
C PRO A 77 -8.09 -4.70 -2.61
N ILE A 78 -7.04 -4.21 -3.27
CA ILE A 78 -6.74 -4.54 -4.67
C ILE A 78 -6.35 -6.02 -4.80
N ALA A 79 -5.49 -6.51 -3.89
CA ALA A 79 -5.09 -7.91 -3.89
C ALA A 79 -6.26 -8.86 -3.59
N ALA A 80 -7.17 -8.45 -2.70
CA ALA A 80 -8.36 -9.23 -2.38
C ALA A 80 -9.39 -9.25 -3.51
N ALA A 81 -9.51 -8.18 -4.28
CA ALA A 81 -10.42 -8.10 -5.43
C ALA A 81 -9.91 -8.91 -6.63
N ASP A 82 -8.59 -8.92 -6.87
CA ASP A 82 -7.97 -9.56 -8.02
C ASP A 82 -6.87 -10.55 -7.62
N SER A 83 -5.66 -10.03 -7.36
CA SER A 83 -4.49 -10.82 -6.96
C SER A 83 -3.34 -9.92 -6.50
N ASP A 84 -2.37 -10.52 -5.80
CA ASP A 84 -1.10 -9.87 -5.44
C ASP A 84 -0.38 -9.30 -6.67
N ALA A 85 -0.40 -10.03 -7.80
CA ALA A 85 0.23 -9.60 -9.05
C ALA A 85 -0.43 -8.33 -9.62
N VAL A 86 -1.77 -8.22 -9.52
CA VAL A 86 -2.52 -7.03 -9.95
C VAL A 86 -2.25 -5.86 -9.01
N ALA A 87 -2.23 -6.07 -7.69
CA ALA A 87 -1.83 -5.04 -6.74
C ALA A 87 -0.41 -4.53 -7.01
N GLN A 88 0.52 -5.45 -7.28
CA GLN A 88 1.89 -5.10 -7.62
C GLN A 88 1.99 -4.29 -8.93
N ALA A 89 1.23 -4.68 -9.96
CA ALA A 89 1.17 -3.97 -11.23
C ALA A 89 0.55 -2.58 -11.08
N TRP A 90 -0.53 -2.45 -10.32
CA TRP A 90 -1.20 -1.18 -10.06
C TRP A 90 -0.27 -0.18 -9.37
N PHE A 91 0.52 -0.62 -8.38
CA PHE A 91 1.49 0.25 -7.71
C PHE A 91 2.64 0.73 -8.62
N GLN A 92 3.05 -0.09 -9.59
CA GLN A 92 4.18 0.21 -10.48
C GLN A 92 3.77 0.93 -11.76
N GLY A 93 2.56 0.65 -12.26
CA GLY A 93 2.02 1.17 -13.51
C GLY A 93 1.74 2.67 -13.44
N LEU A 94 1.76 3.32 -14.61
CA LEU A 94 1.29 4.69 -14.74
C LEU A 94 -0.22 4.71 -14.55
N ASN A 95 -0.71 5.62 -13.73
CA ASN A 95 -2.13 5.75 -13.47
C ASN A 95 -2.64 7.10 -14.03
N PRO A 96 -3.54 7.11 -15.02
CA PRO A 96 -4.08 8.33 -15.61
C PRO A 96 -4.82 9.23 -14.61
N GLN A 97 -5.34 8.66 -13.52
CA GLN A 97 -5.97 9.43 -12.45
C GLN A 97 -4.97 10.13 -11.53
N LEU A 98 -3.68 9.85 -11.70
CA LEU A 98 -2.55 10.37 -10.92
C LEU A 98 -1.56 11.14 -11.81
N ASP A 99 -2.06 11.76 -12.87
CA ASP A 99 -1.26 12.48 -13.89
C ASP A 99 -0.17 11.60 -14.51
N ASP A 100 -0.52 10.35 -14.84
CA ASP A 100 0.40 9.35 -15.40
C ASP A 100 1.64 9.12 -14.52
N ARG A 101 1.50 9.26 -13.19
CA ARG A 101 2.51 8.86 -12.21
C ARG A 101 2.13 7.54 -11.56
N SER A 102 3.13 6.73 -11.22
CA SER A 102 2.86 5.49 -10.51
C SER A 102 2.54 5.75 -9.03
N PRO A 103 1.59 5.01 -8.43
CA PRO A 103 1.27 5.14 -7.01
C PRO A 103 2.49 4.95 -6.12
N ALA A 104 3.37 3.99 -6.45
CA ALA A 104 4.59 3.76 -5.67
C ALA A 104 5.51 5.00 -5.67
N ARG A 105 5.66 5.67 -6.82
CA ARG A 105 6.49 6.87 -6.92
C ARG A 105 5.90 8.03 -6.12
N LEU A 106 4.60 8.24 -6.22
CA LEU A 106 3.92 9.28 -5.44
C LEU A 106 4.08 9.07 -3.95
N LEU A 107 3.85 7.85 -3.46
CA LEU A 107 4.01 7.55 -2.04
C LEU A 107 5.45 7.67 -1.56
N ARG A 108 6.43 7.34 -2.43
CA ARG A 108 7.85 7.43 -2.08
C ARG A 108 8.34 8.88 -2.02
N ASP A 109 8.01 9.67 -3.05
CA ASP A 109 8.63 10.98 -3.29
C ASP A 109 7.76 12.16 -2.79
N GLY A 110 6.46 11.95 -2.60
CA GLY A 110 5.50 12.96 -2.18
C GLY A 110 5.15 12.93 -0.69
N ASP A 111 4.57 14.03 -0.22
CA ASP A 111 3.96 14.11 1.10
C ASP A 111 2.63 13.35 1.11
N LEU A 112 2.40 12.50 2.12
CA LEU A 112 1.18 11.71 2.24
C LEU A 112 -0.08 12.56 2.42
N GLU A 113 0.04 13.75 3.01
CA GLU A 113 -1.09 14.68 3.14
C GLU A 113 -1.53 15.21 1.77
N ASP A 114 -0.59 15.43 0.87
CA ASP A 114 -0.83 15.94 -0.49
C ASP A 114 -1.25 14.83 -1.45
N VAL A 115 -0.48 13.73 -1.51
CA VAL A 115 -0.72 12.67 -2.50
C VAL A 115 -1.73 11.62 -2.05
N GLY A 116 -1.91 11.45 -0.74
CA GLY A 116 -2.74 10.41 -0.16
C GLY A 116 -4.20 10.42 -0.64
N PRO A 117 -4.90 11.57 -0.62
CA PRO A 117 -6.28 11.65 -1.09
C PRO A 117 -6.45 11.19 -2.54
N ALA A 118 -5.53 11.59 -3.43
CA ALA A 118 -5.55 11.20 -4.84
C ALA A 118 -5.32 9.69 -5.01
N VAL A 119 -4.34 9.12 -4.31
CA VAL A 119 -4.04 7.68 -4.36
C VAL A 119 -5.23 6.84 -3.87
N VAL A 120 -5.91 7.27 -2.79
CA VAL A 120 -7.13 6.60 -2.29
C VAL A 120 -8.28 6.70 -3.30
N ALA A 121 -8.46 7.87 -3.93
CA ALA A 121 -9.50 8.05 -4.95
C ALA A 121 -9.24 7.14 -6.16
N ALA A 122 -7.99 7.06 -6.63
CA ALA A 122 -7.61 6.20 -7.74
C ALA A 122 -7.77 4.71 -7.41
N SER A 123 -7.43 4.27 -6.19
CA SER A 123 -7.61 2.87 -5.81
C SER A 123 -9.09 2.49 -5.73
N ARG A 124 -9.95 3.41 -5.24
CA ARG A 124 -11.40 3.20 -5.20
C ARG A 124 -12.00 3.12 -6.60
N ALA A 125 -11.56 3.98 -7.51
CA ALA A 125 -12.01 3.94 -8.89
C ALA A 125 -11.61 2.62 -9.58
N PHE A 126 -10.38 2.15 -9.36
CA PHE A 126 -9.93 0.84 -9.85
C PHE A 126 -10.83 -0.30 -9.36
N LEU A 127 -11.18 -0.31 -8.07
CA LEU A 127 -12.01 -1.37 -7.47
C LEU A 127 -13.48 -1.35 -7.92
N VAL A 128 -13.98 -0.23 -8.43
CA VAL A 128 -15.39 -0.08 -8.86
C VAL A 128 -15.58 -0.37 -10.34
N GLY A 129 -14.53 -0.25 -11.16
CA GLY A 129 -14.69 -0.30 -12.63
C GLY A 129 -13.41 -0.58 -13.40
N GLY A 130 -12.60 -1.53 -12.94
CA GLY A 130 -11.69 -2.25 -13.85
C GLY A 130 -12.42 -2.85 -15.04
#